data_AF-A0A5C4T1D1-F1
#
_entry.id   AF-A0A5C4T1D1-F1
#
_cell.length_a   1.000
_cell.length_b   1.000
_cell.length_c   1.000
_cell.angle_alpha   90.00
_cell.angle_beta   90.00
_cell.angle_gamma   90.00
#
_symmetry.space_group_name_H-M   'P 1'
#
loop_
_entity.id
_entity.type
_entity.pdbx_description
1 polymer ?
#
loop_
_entity_poly.entity_id
_entity_poly.type
_entity_poly.pdbx_seq_one_letter_code
_entity_poly.pdbx_strand_id
1 'polypeptide(L)'
;MRKIKIWLLVASEKSMRIELESYEQDGDRIRSYYKEEGHLWEPLKVVTKRKGNKSDYIDFMMGFPVLTVRAKKVLTPLIGSDVEFLPLLHEEHELFAVKVNRVQNFVDMTNPMERKIGYGFFSEFVHICAEKIEPEVHMFRLPQHLTTRIYVTDDFKDAVEAHKLKTFQFIKLWDTENSEEARKERLKRFDPYYKRLATRDKVSYQNAMDLLSLSKFVRESNSILKKENGSLVIGEIFDDETVRWIDPMYIPPLFFERQWYVYENSESELVVQEYFAELSHEVNGPKGNIIIFKDKNLERMVRAHLKLFKDNLTDINMLKLRHIFPKYDDGLVASLSGMEYAKNLLEFMISNNSEFDENELKHLPDSLHSLAVIKCGLTNIEIMYDLKLPNLSSICFSDNSLTDLLPLTFIPSLTRIDVVNNQIEDILPLNRLSELDCVILRNNPVKNIHELHLPKLRYLYIDGIQTEDWRFLLSGFPKLEYLSISHEGMTDISRKSMEDIIKSKKFVVSWTQPDGLAKLFNDSNRKR
;
A
#
# COMPACT_ATOMS: atom_id res chain seq x y z
N MET A 1 -3.13 -36.61 -7.57
CA MET A 1 -1.82 -35.94 -7.69
C MET A 1 -1.39 -35.48 -6.30
N ARG A 2 -0.09 -35.55 -5.99
CA ARG A 2 0.46 -34.97 -4.75
C ARG A 2 0.16 -33.46 -4.77
N LYS A 3 -0.30 -32.90 -3.65
CA LYS A 3 -0.47 -31.45 -3.53
C LYS A 3 0.92 -30.83 -3.50
N ILE A 4 1.17 -29.86 -4.37
CA ILE A 4 2.44 -29.16 -4.49
C ILE A 4 2.14 -27.66 -4.40
N LYS A 5 2.91 -26.96 -3.57
CA LYS A 5 2.89 -25.50 -3.51
C LYS A 5 4.25 -24.98 -3.91
N ILE A 6 4.26 -23.93 -4.73
CA ILE A 6 5.49 -23.28 -5.17
C ILE A 6 5.59 -21.93 -4.47
N TRP A 7 6.77 -21.65 -3.93
CA TRP A 7 7.08 -20.44 -3.19
C TRP A 7 8.29 -19.75 -3.81
N LEU A 8 8.23 -18.44 -3.96
CA LEU A 8 9.42 -17.62 -4.18
C LEU A 8 10.14 -17.47 -2.84
N LEU A 9 11.42 -17.82 -2.81
CA LEU A 9 12.27 -17.72 -1.64
C LEU A 9 12.98 -16.36 -1.64
N VAL A 10 12.78 -15.58 -0.57
CA VAL A 10 13.46 -14.30 -0.36
C VAL A 10 14.01 -14.19 1.07
N ALA A 11 14.99 -13.31 1.28
CA ALA A 11 15.46 -12.99 2.62
C ALA A 11 14.45 -12.10 3.33
N SER A 12 14.17 -12.41 4.61
CA SER A 12 13.40 -11.50 5.46
C SER A 12 14.12 -10.16 5.62
N GLU A 13 13.37 -9.05 5.74
CA GLU A 13 13.92 -7.72 6.04
C GLU A 13 14.78 -7.69 7.32
N LYS A 14 14.52 -8.62 8.25
CA LYS A 14 15.27 -8.78 9.50
C LYS A 14 16.56 -9.61 9.33
N SER A 15 16.86 -10.07 8.13
CA SER A 15 18.04 -10.88 7.86
C SER A 15 19.34 -10.08 7.99
N MET A 16 20.39 -10.75 8.46
CA MET A 16 21.77 -10.27 8.29
C MET A 16 22.00 -10.02 6.80
N ARG A 17 22.55 -8.85 6.48
CA ARG A 17 22.88 -8.45 5.12
C ARG A 17 24.39 -8.41 4.97
N ILE A 18 24.87 -9.11 3.96
CA ILE A 18 26.29 -9.11 3.58
C ILE A 18 26.47 -8.46 2.21
N GLU A 19 27.67 -7.99 1.93
CA GLU A 19 28.10 -7.54 0.61
C GLU A 19 29.54 -7.96 0.33
N LEU A 20 29.96 -7.87 -0.93
CA LEU A 20 31.36 -8.09 -1.30
C LEU A 20 32.24 -7.05 -0.61
N GLU A 21 33.40 -7.48 -0.11
CA GLU A 21 34.42 -6.56 0.43
C GLU A 21 34.88 -5.57 -0.66
N SER A 22 35.05 -6.04 -1.90
CA SER A 22 35.32 -5.20 -3.06
C SER A 22 34.52 -5.63 -4.28
N TYR A 23 33.51 -4.83 -4.64
CA TYR A 23 32.69 -5.09 -5.83
C TYR A 23 33.50 -4.95 -7.13
N GLU A 24 34.47 -4.03 -7.18
CA GLU A 24 35.33 -3.83 -8.35
C GLU A 24 36.22 -5.04 -8.64
N GLN A 25 36.65 -5.76 -7.60
CA GLN A 25 37.48 -6.95 -7.74
C GLN A 25 36.66 -8.20 -8.06
N ASP A 26 35.52 -8.37 -7.37
CA ASP A 26 34.80 -9.65 -7.34
C ASP A 26 33.45 -9.65 -8.07
N GLY A 27 32.96 -8.48 -8.49
CA GLY A 27 31.66 -8.35 -9.15
C GLY A 27 31.57 -9.09 -10.49
N ASP A 28 32.62 -9.03 -11.31
CA ASP A 28 32.67 -9.76 -12.58
C ASP A 28 32.78 -11.26 -12.38
N ARG A 29 33.52 -11.71 -11.36
CA ARG A 29 33.65 -13.13 -11.02
C ARG A 29 32.29 -13.74 -10.71
N ILE A 30 31.48 -13.08 -9.89
CA ILE A 30 30.09 -13.49 -9.61
C ILE A 30 29.26 -13.58 -10.89
N ARG A 31 29.34 -12.57 -11.77
CA ARG A 31 28.59 -12.57 -13.04
C ARG A 31 28.97 -13.73 -13.94
N SER A 32 30.26 -14.08 -14.02
CA SER A 32 30.73 -15.21 -14.82
C SER A 32 30.28 -16.56 -14.26
N TYR A 33 30.13 -16.71 -12.93
CA TYR A 33 29.50 -17.90 -12.34
C TYR A 33 28.02 -18.05 -12.72
N TYR A 34 27.30 -16.94 -12.84
CA TYR A 34 25.91 -16.96 -13.32
C TYR A 34 25.78 -17.36 -14.78
N LYS A 35 26.74 -16.93 -15.62
CA LYS A 35 26.75 -17.21 -17.06
C LYS A 35 27.38 -18.55 -17.43
N GLU A 36 27.81 -19.31 -16.43
CA GLU A 36 28.44 -20.64 -16.61
C GLU A 36 29.68 -20.57 -17.54
N GLU A 37 30.43 -19.47 -17.50
CA GLU A 37 31.61 -19.20 -18.35
C GLU A 37 32.88 -20.02 -17.95
N GLY A 38 32.71 -21.17 -17.29
CA GLY A 38 33.78 -22.16 -17.07
C GLY A 38 34.80 -21.85 -15.96
N HIS A 39 34.55 -20.89 -15.07
CA HIS A 39 35.46 -20.57 -13.96
C HIS A 39 35.31 -21.53 -12.76
N LEU A 40 36.42 -21.86 -12.09
CA LEU A 40 36.47 -22.64 -10.85
C LEU A 40 36.22 -21.74 -9.63
N TRP A 41 35.26 -22.09 -8.77
CA TRP A 41 34.92 -21.29 -7.60
C TRP A 41 36.10 -21.06 -6.65
N GLU A 42 36.42 -19.79 -6.46
CA GLU A 42 37.37 -19.30 -5.48
C GLU A 42 36.60 -18.50 -4.41
N PRO A 43 36.76 -18.81 -3.11
CA PRO A 43 36.00 -18.17 -2.04
C PRO A 43 36.09 -16.64 -2.06
N LEU A 44 34.93 -15.98 -2.12
CA LEU A 44 34.83 -14.51 -2.15
C LEU A 44 34.80 -13.93 -0.74
N LYS A 45 35.47 -12.79 -0.54
CA LYS A 45 35.43 -12.07 0.74
C LYS A 45 34.17 -11.24 0.84
N VAL A 46 33.44 -11.42 1.94
CA VAL A 46 32.18 -10.72 2.22
C VAL A 46 32.22 -10.12 3.61
N VAL A 47 31.60 -8.95 3.74
CA VAL A 47 31.52 -8.19 5.00
C VAL A 47 30.06 -8.01 5.42
N THR A 48 29.81 -7.93 6.73
CA THR A 48 28.48 -7.64 7.26
C THR A 48 28.15 -6.17 7.05
N LYS A 49 27.17 -5.90 6.18
CA LYS A 49 26.59 -4.57 5.98
C LYS A 49 25.55 -4.23 7.06
N ARG A 50 24.77 -5.24 7.47
CA ARG A 50 23.74 -5.12 8.52
C ARG A 50 23.72 -6.40 9.33
N LYS A 51 23.91 -6.31 10.65
CA LYS A 51 23.92 -7.49 11.53
C LYS A 51 22.61 -8.29 11.51
N GLY A 52 21.46 -7.63 11.39
CA GLY A 52 20.16 -8.30 11.40
C GLY A 52 19.90 -9.10 12.69
N ASN A 53 18.91 -9.99 12.64
CA ASN A 53 18.67 -10.98 13.69
C ASN A 53 19.57 -12.21 13.51
N LYS A 54 19.51 -13.17 14.45
CA LYS A 54 20.11 -14.50 14.24
C LYS A 54 19.52 -15.14 12.97
N SER A 55 20.33 -15.18 11.91
CA SER A 55 19.93 -15.57 10.57
C SER A 55 20.41 -16.97 10.19
N ASP A 56 19.58 -17.71 9.45
CA ASP A 56 19.95 -18.97 8.81
C ASP A 56 19.93 -18.81 7.27
N TYR A 57 19.15 -17.86 6.75
CA TYR A 57 19.16 -17.37 5.36
C TYR A 57 19.63 -15.92 5.31
N ILE A 58 20.75 -15.63 4.66
CA ILE A 58 21.42 -14.33 4.64
C ILE A 58 21.00 -13.52 3.41
N ASP A 59 20.74 -12.22 3.60
CA ASP A 59 20.47 -11.28 2.52
C ASP A 59 21.79 -10.91 1.81
N PHE A 60 21.95 -11.35 0.57
CA PHE A 60 23.10 -11.04 -0.27
C PHE A 60 22.64 -10.43 -1.59
N MET A 61 23.02 -9.17 -1.81
CA MET A 61 22.57 -8.39 -2.98
C MET A 61 23.01 -8.92 -4.33
N MET A 62 23.91 -9.90 -4.36
CA MET A 62 24.48 -10.42 -5.60
C MET A 62 23.68 -11.60 -6.18
N GLY A 63 22.48 -11.88 -5.64
CA GLY A 63 21.48 -12.78 -6.23
C GLY A 63 21.56 -14.25 -5.83
N PHE A 64 22.65 -14.69 -5.21
CA PHE A 64 22.76 -16.05 -4.68
C PHE A 64 22.06 -16.11 -3.33
N PRO A 65 21.21 -17.13 -3.08
CA PRO A 65 20.84 -17.49 -1.72
C PRO A 65 22.09 -17.76 -0.91
N VAL A 66 22.17 -17.25 0.31
CA VAL A 66 23.31 -17.51 1.20
C VAL A 66 22.81 -18.17 2.48
N LEU A 67 23.42 -19.29 2.84
CA LEU A 67 23.05 -20.11 3.98
C LEU A 67 24.17 -20.17 5.01
N THR A 68 23.79 -20.25 6.28
CA THR A 68 24.72 -20.62 7.35
C THR A 68 25.03 -22.12 7.30
N VAL A 69 26.11 -22.54 7.96
CA VAL A 69 26.45 -23.97 8.12
C VAL A 69 25.29 -24.81 8.69
N ARG A 70 24.49 -24.24 9.61
CA ARG A 70 23.31 -24.90 10.18
C ARG A 70 22.23 -25.11 9.13
N ALA A 71 21.89 -24.08 8.36
CA ALA A 71 20.89 -24.17 7.31
C ALA A 71 21.33 -25.14 6.20
N LYS A 72 22.59 -25.04 5.77
CA LYS A 72 23.18 -25.98 4.80
C LYS A 72 23.03 -27.42 5.27
N LYS A 73 23.43 -27.74 6.51
CA LYS A 73 23.34 -29.10 7.06
C LYS A 73 21.91 -29.65 7.07
N VAL A 74 20.93 -28.83 7.44
CA VAL A 74 19.52 -29.21 7.47
C VAL A 74 18.94 -29.42 6.07
N LEU A 75 19.31 -28.56 5.12
CA LEU A 75 18.71 -28.55 3.78
C LEU A 75 19.40 -29.48 2.77
N THR A 76 20.67 -29.83 3.00
CA THR A 76 21.46 -30.69 2.08
C THR A 76 20.76 -32.00 1.69
N PRO A 77 20.09 -32.75 2.60
CA PRO A 77 19.37 -33.96 2.20
C PRO A 77 18.26 -33.73 1.18
N LEU A 78 17.72 -32.52 1.12
CA LEU A 78 16.59 -32.17 0.26
C LEU A 78 17.02 -31.54 -1.07
N ILE A 79 18.10 -30.75 -1.09
CA ILE A 79 18.51 -29.96 -2.27
C ILE A 79 19.91 -30.32 -2.80
N GLY A 80 20.65 -31.20 -2.13
CA GLY A 80 22.08 -31.39 -2.35
C GLY A 80 22.45 -31.89 -3.75
N SER A 81 21.55 -32.59 -4.44
CA SER A 81 21.74 -33.00 -5.84
C SER A 81 21.46 -31.88 -6.85
N ASP A 82 20.73 -30.84 -6.46
CA ASP A 82 20.22 -29.78 -7.32
C ASP A 82 21.01 -28.47 -7.20
N VAL A 83 21.90 -28.37 -6.22
CA VAL A 83 22.65 -27.16 -5.90
C VAL A 83 24.14 -27.42 -5.68
N GLU A 84 24.93 -26.37 -5.87
CA GLU A 84 26.34 -26.32 -5.50
C GLU A 84 26.51 -25.32 -4.34
N PHE A 85 27.15 -25.76 -3.26
CA PHE A 85 27.44 -24.92 -2.09
C PHE A 85 28.82 -24.28 -2.22
N LEU A 86 28.82 -22.98 -2.45
CA LEU A 86 29.98 -22.16 -2.76
C LEU A 86 30.45 -21.42 -1.51
N PRO A 87 31.61 -21.75 -0.91
CA PRO A 87 32.06 -21.13 0.33
C PRO A 87 32.35 -19.63 0.16
N LEU A 88 32.02 -18.84 1.19
CA LEU A 88 32.32 -17.42 1.31
C LEU A 88 33.26 -17.18 2.51
N LEU A 89 34.16 -16.21 2.39
CA LEU A 89 35.06 -15.80 3.45
C LEU A 89 34.42 -14.65 4.24
N HIS A 90 34.01 -14.90 5.47
CA HIS A 90 33.44 -13.91 6.39
C HIS A 90 34.10 -14.03 7.77
N GLU A 91 34.34 -12.89 8.43
CA GLU A 91 35.14 -12.83 9.67
C GLU A 91 34.55 -13.65 10.83
N GLU A 92 33.22 -13.62 10.99
CA GLU A 92 32.54 -14.19 12.17
C GLU A 92 31.70 -15.45 11.87
N HIS A 93 31.47 -15.78 10.60
CA HIS A 93 30.42 -16.73 10.21
C HIS A 93 30.86 -17.63 9.07
N GLU A 94 30.53 -18.92 9.16
CA GLU A 94 30.72 -19.86 8.06
C GLU A 94 29.50 -19.83 7.14
N LEU A 95 29.68 -19.26 5.94
CA LEU A 95 28.61 -18.95 4.99
C LEU A 95 28.84 -19.63 3.64
N PHE A 96 27.73 -20.01 2.99
CA PHE A 96 27.74 -20.67 1.68
C PHE A 96 26.74 -20.01 0.76
N ALA A 97 27.20 -19.47 -0.37
CA ALA A 97 26.32 -19.15 -1.50
C ALA A 97 25.79 -20.44 -2.12
N VAL A 98 24.53 -20.46 -2.52
CA VAL A 98 23.86 -21.63 -3.08
C VAL A 98 23.61 -21.41 -4.56
N LYS A 99 24.44 -21.99 -5.41
CA LYS A 99 24.22 -21.97 -6.85
C LYS A 99 23.22 -23.07 -7.20
N VAL A 100 22.04 -22.67 -7.65
CA VAL A 100 20.96 -23.59 -8.01
C VAL A 100 21.14 -24.04 -9.46
N ASN A 101 21.55 -25.28 -9.67
CA ASN A 101 21.78 -25.81 -11.02
C ASN A 101 20.47 -26.28 -11.67
N ARG A 102 19.47 -26.62 -10.86
CA ARG A 102 18.20 -27.14 -11.35
C ARG A 102 17.33 -26.04 -11.97
N VAL A 103 16.85 -26.28 -13.20
CA VAL A 103 15.89 -25.43 -13.92
C VAL A 103 14.65 -26.25 -14.25
N GLN A 104 13.45 -25.72 -13.96
CA GLN A 104 12.18 -26.35 -14.32
C GLN A 104 11.38 -25.45 -15.26
N ASN A 105 10.84 -26.01 -16.35
CA ASN A 105 10.02 -25.28 -17.33
C ASN A 105 8.55 -25.73 -17.27
N PHE A 106 7.83 -25.26 -16.25
CA PHE A 106 6.40 -25.52 -16.08
C PHE A 106 5.52 -24.29 -16.33
N VAL A 107 6.09 -23.20 -16.83
CA VAL A 107 5.34 -21.98 -17.13
C VAL A 107 4.98 -21.96 -18.60
N ASP A 108 3.68 -21.90 -18.90
CA ASP A 108 3.18 -21.64 -20.23
C ASP A 108 3.15 -20.14 -20.51
N MET A 109 4.00 -19.71 -21.45
CA MET A 109 4.15 -18.33 -21.88
C MET A 109 3.21 -17.96 -23.04
N THR A 110 2.42 -18.92 -23.56
CA THR A 110 1.51 -18.69 -24.70
C THR A 110 0.17 -18.09 -24.29
N ASN A 111 -0.25 -18.28 -23.03
CA ASN A 111 -1.46 -17.67 -22.47
C ASN A 111 -1.17 -16.99 -21.11
N PRO A 112 -0.66 -15.75 -21.13
CA PRO A 112 -0.13 -15.11 -19.95
C PRO A 112 -1.22 -14.54 -19.02
N MET A 113 -1.49 -15.20 -17.88
CA MET A 113 -2.32 -14.63 -16.80
C MET A 113 -1.48 -13.76 -15.85
N GLU A 114 -1.89 -12.50 -15.67
CA GLU A 114 -1.14 -11.52 -14.90
C GLU A 114 -1.37 -11.65 -13.40
N ARG A 115 -0.32 -11.94 -12.61
CA ARG A 115 -0.36 -11.91 -11.14
C ARG A 115 0.63 -10.88 -10.60
N LYS A 116 0.28 -10.10 -9.56
CA LYS A 116 1.23 -9.25 -8.83
C LYS A 116 1.53 -9.89 -7.49
N ILE A 117 2.79 -9.81 -7.10
CA ILE A 117 3.31 -10.41 -5.89
C ILE A 117 4.02 -9.32 -5.09
N GLY A 118 3.73 -9.21 -3.79
CA GLY A 118 3.94 -8.02 -2.95
C GLY A 118 5.37 -7.61 -2.57
N TYR A 119 6.40 -7.99 -3.32
CA TYR A 119 7.75 -7.41 -3.22
C TYR A 119 8.12 -6.83 -4.60
N GLY A 120 8.43 -5.53 -4.62
CA GLY A 120 8.41 -4.66 -5.79
C GLY A 120 9.09 -5.18 -7.07
N PHE A 121 8.56 -4.65 -8.18
CA PHE A 121 9.04 -4.66 -9.57
C PHE A 121 8.55 -5.71 -10.57
N PHE A 122 7.61 -6.61 -10.28
CA PHE A 122 7.25 -7.60 -11.32
C PHE A 122 5.76 -7.99 -11.42
N SER A 123 5.26 -7.88 -12.66
CA SER A 123 4.17 -8.68 -13.21
C SER A 123 4.75 -10.05 -13.58
N GLU A 124 4.25 -11.14 -13.02
CA GLU A 124 4.54 -12.49 -13.53
C GLU A 124 3.33 -12.95 -14.34
N PHE A 125 3.60 -13.42 -15.56
CA PHE A 125 2.66 -14.02 -16.47
C PHE A 125 2.77 -15.54 -16.30
N VAL A 126 1.79 -16.20 -15.68
CA VAL A 126 1.96 -17.63 -15.40
C VAL A 126 0.64 -18.39 -15.53
N HIS A 127 0.46 -19.06 -16.66
CA HIS A 127 -0.30 -20.30 -16.67
C HIS A 127 0.67 -21.43 -16.27
N ILE A 128 0.44 -22.08 -15.13
CA ILE A 128 1.32 -23.14 -14.61
C ILE A 128 0.84 -24.50 -15.11
N CYS A 129 1.67 -25.16 -15.91
CA CYS A 129 1.53 -26.56 -16.32
C CYS A 129 1.92 -27.47 -15.14
N ALA A 130 0.98 -27.77 -14.25
CA ALA A 130 1.22 -28.57 -13.04
C ALA A 130 1.83 -29.95 -13.36
N GLU A 131 1.47 -30.52 -14.50
CA GLU A 131 1.97 -31.79 -15.02
C GLU A 131 3.46 -31.78 -15.38
N LYS A 132 4.07 -30.61 -15.57
CA LYS A 132 5.50 -30.44 -15.86
C LYS A 132 6.36 -30.24 -14.61
N ILE A 133 5.76 -30.16 -13.42
CA ILE A 133 6.49 -30.00 -12.16
C ILE A 133 7.06 -31.34 -11.73
N GLU A 134 8.36 -31.38 -11.47
CA GLU A 134 9.04 -32.56 -10.97
C GLU A 134 8.92 -32.62 -9.43
N PRO A 135 8.23 -33.63 -8.86
CA PRO A 135 7.86 -33.63 -7.44
C PRO A 135 9.04 -33.87 -6.48
N GLU A 136 10.15 -34.42 -6.96
CA GLU A 136 11.36 -34.70 -6.15
C GLU A 136 12.36 -33.53 -6.17
N VAL A 137 12.02 -32.43 -6.86
CA VAL A 137 12.88 -31.25 -6.98
C VAL A 137 12.38 -30.15 -6.05
N HIS A 138 13.17 -29.79 -5.05
CA HIS A 138 12.71 -28.90 -3.97
C HIS A 138 13.29 -27.48 -4.00
N MET A 139 14.29 -27.21 -4.85
CA MET A 139 14.87 -25.88 -5.07
C MET A 139 15.32 -25.74 -6.53
N PHE A 140 14.81 -24.74 -7.25
CA PHE A 140 15.02 -24.62 -8.69
C PHE A 140 14.88 -23.17 -9.19
N ARG A 141 15.30 -22.96 -10.43
CA ARG A 141 15.11 -21.73 -11.23
C ARG A 141 14.09 -21.95 -12.34
N LEU A 142 13.54 -20.85 -12.87
CA LEU A 142 12.71 -20.87 -14.08
C LEU A 142 13.53 -20.37 -15.28
N PRO A 143 13.29 -20.87 -16.52
CA PRO A 143 13.99 -20.44 -17.73
C PRO A 143 13.99 -18.93 -17.99
N GLN A 144 12.94 -18.24 -17.57
CA GLN A 144 12.76 -16.79 -17.71
C GLN A 144 13.42 -15.97 -16.58
N HIS A 145 13.89 -16.63 -15.51
CA HIS A 145 14.40 -15.99 -14.29
C HIS A 145 15.73 -16.61 -13.84
N LEU A 146 16.67 -16.74 -14.78
CA LEU A 146 17.89 -17.53 -14.59
C LEU A 146 18.88 -16.98 -13.56
N THR A 147 18.78 -15.71 -13.11
CA THR A 147 19.87 -15.08 -12.35
C THR A 147 19.50 -14.59 -10.95
N THR A 148 18.24 -14.31 -10.62
CA THR A 148 17.90 -13.62 -9.36
C THR A 148 16.77 -14.25 -8.55
N ARG A 149 16.10 -15.30 -9.08
CA ARG A 149 14.93 -15.89 -8.42
C ARG A 149 15.09 -17.36 -8.19
N ILE A 150 14.86 -17.74 -6.95
CA ILE A 150 14.84 -19.13 -6.54
C ILE A 150 13.45 -19.50 -6.04
N TYR A 151 12.98 -20.63 -6.55
CA TYR A 151 11.69 -21.21 -6.27
C TYR A 151 11.89 -22.47 -5.45
N VAL A 152 11.00 -22.71 -4.50
CA VAL A 152 11.05 -23.88 -3.61
C VAL A 152 9.67 -24.49 -3.44
N THR A 153 9.64 -25.77 -3.08
CA THR A 153 8.41 -26.51 -2.78
C THR A 153 7.97 -26.33 -1.33
N ASP A 154 6.79 -26.84 -0.99
CA ASP A 154 6.31 -26.96 0.38
C ASP A 154 7.21 -27.85 1.25
N ASP A 155 7.72 -28.96 0.74
CA ASP A 155 8.66 -29.81 1.48
C ASP A 155 9.91 -29.03 1.96
N PHE A 156 10.43 -28.10 1.13
CA PHE A 156 11.54 -27.22 1.53
C PHE A 156 11.13 -26.27 2.64
N LYS A 157 9.97 -25.62 2.49
CA LYS A 157 9.42 -24.71 3.48
C LYS A 157 9.18 -25.43 4.81
N ASP A 158 8.64 -26.64 4.77
CA ASP A 158 8.34 -27.46 5.94
C ASP A 158 9.64 -27.89 6.65
N ALA A 159 10.70 -28.24 5.90
CA ALA A 159 12.01 -28.52 6.47
C ALA A 159 12.60 -27.30 7.22
N VAL A 160 12.45 -26.09 6.66
CA VAL A 160 12.86 -24.82 7.29
C VAL A 160 12.07 -24.56 8.58
N GLU A 161 10.75 -24.73 8.54
CA GLU A 161 9.86 -24.49 9.67
C GLU A 161 10.06 -25.51 10.80
N ALA A 162 10.15 -26.80 10.47
CA ALA A 162 10.36 -27.89 11.43
C ALA A 162 11.67 -27.71 12.22
N HIS A 163 12.74 -27.26 11.56
CA HIS A 163 14.03 -27.03 12.18
C HIS A 163 14.20 -25.62 12.76
N LYS A 164 13.13 -24.80 12.70
CA LYS A 164 13.09 -23.41 13.21
C LYS A 164 14.23 -22.57 12.63
N LEU A 165 14.54 -22.76 11.36
CA LEU A 165 15.52 -21.94 10.65
C LEU A 165 14.96 -20.52 10.48
N LYS A 166 15.80 -19.51 10.69
CA LYS A 166 15.39 -18.11 10.77
C LYS A 166 15.69 -17.34 9.49
N THR A 167 14.94 -16.25 9.32
CA THR A 167 15.10 -15.23 8.26
C THR A 167 14.87 -15.69 6.81
N PHE A 168 14.27 -16.87 6.64
CA PHE A 168 13.61 -17.28 5.41
C PHE A 168 12.27 -16.55 5.29
N GLN A 169 11.93 -16.11 4.08
CA GLN A 169 10.60 -15.60 3.75
C GLN A 169 10.10 -16.28 2.49
N PHE A 170 8.88 -16.79 2.57
CA PHE A 170 8.23 -17.54 1.50
C PHE A 170 7.05 -16.76 0.97
N ILE A 171 7.06 -16.51 -0.33
CA ILE A 171 5.99 -15.83 -1.01
C ILE A 171 5.27 -16.87 -1.87
N LYS A 172 4.01 -17.16 -1.53
CA LYS A 172 3.23 -18.20 -2.22
C LYS A 172 2.94 -17.77 -3.65
N LEU A 173 3.37 -18.56 -4.62
CA LEU A 173 3.16 -18.31 -6.04
C LEU A 173 2.08 -19.20 -6.64
N TRP A 174 1.99 -20.44 -6.17
CA TRP A 174 1.03 -21.39 -6.70
C TRP A 174 0.68 -22.47 -5.68
N ASP A 175 -0.53 -23.00 -5.82
CA ASP A 175 -1.06 -24.10 -5.02
C ASP A 175 -1.90 -24.97 -5.97
N THR A 176 -1.72 -26.29 -5.92
CA THR A 176 -2.52 -27.23 -6.71
C THR A 176 -4.01 -27.06 -6.46
N GLU A 177 -4.38 -26.58 -5.27
CA GLU A 177 -5.76 -26.28 -4.93
C GLU A 177 -6.31 -25.06 -5.68
N ASN A 178 -5.50 -24.14 -6.19
CA ASN A 178 -5.94 -22.97 -6.96
C ASN A 178 -5.73 -23.12 -8.48
N SER A 179 -5.55 -24.34 -8.98
CA SER A 179 -5.51 -24.57 -10.44
C SER A 179 -6.86 -24.27 -11.08
N GLU A 180 -6.87 -23.95 -12.38
CA GLU A 180 -8.10 -23.66 -13.12
C GLU A 180 -9.03 -24.89 -13.15
N GLU A 181 -8.45 -26.10 -13.15
CA GLU A 181 -9.15 -27.38 -13.09
C GLU A 181 -9.73 -27.63 -11.69
N ALA A 182 -8.97 -27.36 -10.63
CA ALA A 182 -9.48 -27.44 -9.25
C ALA A 182 -10.59 -26.42 -8.98
N ARG A 183 -10.49 -25.23 -9.60
CA ARG A 183 -11.56 -24.22 -9.63
C ARG A 183 -12.79 -24.76 -10.36
N LYS A 184 -12.64 -25.28 -11.59
CA LYS A 184 -13.74 -25.88 -12.38
C LYS A 184 -14.42 -27.04 -11.64
N GLU A 185 -13.68 -27.90 -10.96
CA GLU A 185 -14.24 -29.02 -10.20
C GLU A 185 -14.96 -28.57 -8.91
N ARG A 186 -14.47 -27.54 -8.20
CA ARG A 186 -15.20 -26.94 -7.08
C ARG A 186 -16.50 -26.30 -7.54
N LEU A 187 -16.48 -25.57 -8.65
CA LEU A 187 -17.67 -24.92 -9.22
C LEU A 187 -18.76 -25.94 -9.55
N LYS A 188 -18.42 -27.05 -10.22
CA LYS A 188 -19.39 -28.13 -10.49
C LYS A 188 -20.00 -28.74 -9.23
N ARG A 189 -19.25 -28.80 -8.12
CA ARG A 189 -19.65 -29.51 -6.89
C ARG A 189 -20.49 -28.63 -5.96
N PHE A 190 -20.22 -27.33 -5.89
CA PHE A 190 -20.78 -26.45 -4.85
C PHE A 190 -21.80 -25.44 -5.38
N ASP A 191 -21.80 -25.14 -6.68
CA ASP A 191 -22.60 -24.05 -7.22
C ASP A 191 -24.06 -24.47 -7.55
N PRO A 192 -25.07 -23.82 -6.93
CA PRO A 192 -26.48 -24.00 -7.27
C PRO A 192 -26.79 -23.73 -8.75
N TYR A 193 -26.08 -22.82 -9.40
CA TYR A 193 -26.20 -22.58 -10.85
C TYR A 193 -25.82 -23.81 -11.67
N TYR A 194 -24.72 -24.52 -11.35
CA TYR A 194 -24.38 -25.76 -12.06
C TYR A 194 -25.38 -26.89 -11.81
N LYS A 195 -26.04 -26.92 -10.64
CA LYS A 195 -27.16 -27.84 -10.38
C LYS A 195 -28.41 -27.48 -11.21
N ARG A 196 -28.75 -26.18 -11.35
CA ARG A 196 -29.83 -25.69 -12.23
C ARG A 196 -29.53 -25.91 -13.71
N LEU A 197 -28.26 -25.80 -14.11
CA LEU A 197 -27.82 -26.08 -15.47
C LEU A 197 -27.88 -27.56 -15.82
N ALA A 198 -27.63 -28.46 -14.88
CA ALA A 198 -27.68 -29.90 -15.11
C ALA A 198 -29.07 -30.39 -15.56
N THR A 199 -30.12 -29.62 -15.27
CA THR A 199 -31.50 -29.89 -15.69
C THR A 199 -31.91 -29.15 -16.98
N ARG A 200 -31.03 -28.33 -17.56
CA ARG A 200 -31.31 -27.58 -18.80
C ARG A 200 -30.84 -28.35 -20.03
N ASP A 201 -31.56 -28.15 -21.13
CA ASP A 201 -31.19 -28.72 -22.42
C ASP A 201 -29.86 -28.14 -22.89
N LYS A 202 -28.99 -29.03 -23.34
CA LYS A 202 -27.74 -28.67 -23.98
C LYS A 202 -27.88 -28.82 -25.48
N VAL A 203 -27.21 -27.94 -26.20
CA VAL A 203 -27.17 -27.98 -27.66
C VAL A 203 -25.74 -28.11 -28.14
N SER A 204 -25.56 -28.78 -29.28
CA SER A 204 -24.27 -28.78 -29.98
C SER A 204 -23.90 -27.36 -30.39
N TYR A 205 -22.62 -27.12 -30.66
CA TYR A 205 -22.15 -25.83 -31.17
C TYR A 205 -22.94 -25.36 -32.41
N GLN A 206 -23.23 -26.26 -33.35
CA GLN A 206 -23.98 -25.92 -34.56
C GLN A 206 -25.40 -25.43 -34.23
N ASN A 207 -26.12 -26.16 -33.38
CA ASN A 207 -27.46 -25.77 -32.95
C ASN A 207 -27.44 -24.50 -32.10
N ALA A 208 -26.40 -24.30 -31.29
CA ALA A 208 -26.16 -23.05 -30.57
C ALA A 208 -26.07 -21.86 -31.53
N MET A 209 -25.26 -21.97 -32.59
CA MET A 209 -25.10 -20.92 -33.59
C MET A 209 -26.41 -20.57 -34.32
N ASP A 210 -27.26 -21.57 -34.58
CA ASP A 210 -28.58 -21.38 -35.17
C ASP A 210 -29.50 -20.61 -34.19
N LEU A 211 -29.47 -20.97 -32.90
CA LEU A 211 -30.26 -20.32 -31.86
C LEU A 211 -29.83 -18.87 -31.59
N LEU A 212 -28.54 -18.54 -31.74
CA LEU A 212 -28.05 -17.16 -31.62
C LEU A 212 -28.72 -16.19 -32.59
N SER A 213 -29.23 -16.68 -33.73
CA SER A 213 -29.97 -15.84 -34.68
C SER A 213 -31.34 -15.39 -34.18
N LEU A 214 -31.87 -16.05 -33.14
CA LEU A 214 -33.16 -15.75 -32.51
C LEU A 214 -33.02 -14.83 -31.29
N SER A 215 -31.96 -14.01 -31.24
CA SER A 215 -31.63 -13.14 -30.08
C SER A 215 -31.42 -13.91 -28.77
N LYS A 216 -31.01 -15.17 -28.86
CA LYS A 216 -30.64 -16.00 -27.71
C LYS A 216 -29.15 -15.91 -27.45
N PHE A 217 -28.77 -16.27 -26.23
CA PHE A 217 -27.38 -16.38 -25.79
C PHE A 217 -27.09 -17.84 -25.52
N VAL A 218 -25.83 -18.23 -25.70
CA VAL A 218 -25.39 -19.54 -25.25
C VAL A 218 -24.14 -19.43 -24.38
N ARG A 219 -24.03 -20.28 -23.38
CA ARG A 219 -22.90 -20.25 -22.43
C ARG A 219 -22.38 -21.65 -22.17
N GLU A 220 -21.06 -21.75 -22.01
CA GLU A 220 -20.38 -22.92 -21.50
C GLU A 220 -19.17 -22.44 -20.68
N SER A 221 -19.08 -22.88 -19.42
CA SER A 221 -18.04 -22.46 -18.48
C SER A 221 -17.91 -20.91 -18.41
N ASN A 222 -16.71 -20.38 -18.67
CA ASN A 222 -16.40 -18.96 -18.66
C ASN A 222 -16.67 -18.26 -20.01
N SER A 223 -17.22 -18.97 -21.00
CA SER A 223 -17.43 -18.47 -22.35
C SER A 223 -18.92 -18.25 -22.62
N ILE A 224 -19.26 -17.06 -23.12
CA ILE A 224 -20.58 -16.67 -23.60
C ILE A 224 -20.49 -16.42 -25.10
N LEU A 225 -21.45 -16.90 -25.88
CA LEU A 225 -21.59 -16.53 -27.29
C LEU A 225 -22.89 -15.76 -27.46
N LYS A 226 -22.83 -14.71 -28.29
CA LYS A 226 -24.01 -13.99 -28.79
C LYS A 226 -23.76 -13.54 -30.23
N LYS A 227 -24.83 -13.16 -30.92
CA LYS A 227 -24.72 -12.38 -32.16
C LYS A 227 -25.00 -10.91 -31.86
N GLU A 228 -24.10 -10.04 -32.30
CA GLU A 228 -24.25 -8.60 -32.22
C GLU A 228 -24.09 -8.02 -33.63
N ASN A 229 -25.10 -7.30 -34.10
CA ASN A 229 -25.17 -6.78 -35.47
C ASN A 229 -24.93 -7.83 -36.57
N GLY A 230 -25.31 -9.09 -36.32
CA GLY A 230 -25.16 -10.21 -37.25
C GLY A 230 -23.82 -10.96 -37.15
N SER A 231 -22.81 -10.39 -36.47
CA SER A 231 -21.52 -11.02 -36.22
C SER A 231 -21.52 -11.81 -34.90
N LEU A 232 -20.80 -12.93 -34.87
CA LEU A 232 -20.57 -13.67 -33.62
C LEU A 232 -19.61 -12.86 -32.75
N VAL A 233 -19.93 -12.73 -31.47
CA VAL A 233 -18.97 -12.22 -30.48
C VAL A 233 -18.88 -13.20 -29.31
N ILE A 234 -17.68 -13.30 -28.75
CA ILE A 234 -17.36 -14.17 -27.62
C ILE A 234 -17.16 -13.30 -26.39
N GLY A 235 -17.92 -13.56 -25.34
CA GLY A 235 -17.72 -13.00 -24.01
C GLY A 235 -16.87 -13.95 -23.17
N GLU A 236 -15.77 -13.45 -22.61
CA GLU A 236 -14.99 -14.15 -21.61
C GLU A 236 -15.23 -13.55 -20.23
N ILE A 237 -15.58 -14.41 -19.28
CA ILE A 237 -15.85 -14.07 -17.88
C ILE A 237 -14.54 -14.12 -17.07
N PHE A 238 -14.19 -12.99 -16.45
CA PHE A 238 -13.02 -12.85 -15.57
C PHE A 238 -13.39 -12.96 -14.08
N ASP A 239 -12.37 -13.17 -13.25
CA ASP A 239 -12.51 -13.31 -11.79
C ASP A 239 -12.95 -12.02 -11.07
N ASP A 240 -12.86 -10.87 -11.75
CA ASP A 240 -13.28 -9.56 -11.28
C ASP A 240 -14.72 -9.19 -11.67
N GLU A 241 -15.50 -10.20 -12.10
CA GLU A 241 -16.91 -10.09 -12.52
C GLU A 241 -17.11 -9.33 -13.84
N THR A 242 -16.02 -8.94 -14.52
CA THR A 242 -16.11 -8.31 -15.83
C THR A 242 -16.26 -9.36 -16.94
N VAL A 243 -17.07 -9.01 -17.95
CA VAL A 243 -17.15 -9.75 -19.20
C VAL A 243 -16.43 -8.93 -20.27
N ARG A 244 -15.39 -9.50 -20.88
CA ARG A 244 -14.78 -8.90 -22.07
C ARG A 244 -15.36 -9.54 -23.30
N TRP A 245 -15.95 -8.71 -24.15
CA TRP A 245 -16.45 -9.13 -25.45
C TRP A 245 -15.36 -8.96 -26.49
N ILE A 246 -15.13 -10.01 -27.28
CA ILE A 246 -14.20 -10.01 -28.39
C ILE A 246 -14.95 -10.39 -29.67
N ASP A 247 -14.58 -9.74 -30.77
CA ASP A 247 -14.91 -10.21 -32.11
C ASP A 247 -13.85 -11.26 -32.50
N PRO A 248 -14.19 -12.55 -32.55
CA PRO A 248 -13.21 -13.61 -32.70
C PRO A 248 -12.69 -13.65 -34.13
N MET A 249 -11.40 -13.37 -34.33
CA MET A 249 -10.72 -13.64 -35.60
C MET A 249 -10.59 -15.15 -35.87
N TYR A 250 -10.71 -15.97 -34.83
CA TYR A 250 -10.69 -17.43 -34.87
C TYR A 250 -11.53 -18.03 -33.75
N ILE A 251 -12.22 -19.14 -34.03
CA ILE A 251 -13.03 -19.87 -33.04
C ILE A 251 -12.23 -21.09 -32.58
N PRO A 252 -11.90 -21.21 -31.27
CA PRO A 252 -11.14 -22.34 -30.76
C PRO A 252 -11.81 -23.69 -31.09
N PRO A 253 -11.07 -24.72 -31.54
CA PRO A 253 -11.66 -26.01 -31.92
C PRO A 253 -12.45 -26.68 -30.80
N LEU A 254 -12.02 -26.45 -29.55
CA LEU A 254 -12.71 -26.95 -28.36
C LEU A 254 -14.17 -26.49 -28.26
N PHE A 255 -14.53 -25.37 -28.89
CA PHE A 255 -15.90 -24.84 -28.86
C PHE A 255 -16.86 -25.73 -29.66
N PHE A 256 -16.36 -26.38 -30.72
CA PHE A 256 -17.14 -27.30 -31.56
C PHE A 256 -17.49 -28.59 -30.80
N GLU A 257 -16.63 -29.02 -29.88
CA GLU A 257 -16.81 -30.23 -29.07
C GLU A 257 -17.64 -29.97 -27.80
N ARG A 258 -17.77 -28.70 -27.40
CA ARG A 258 -18.55 -28.29 -26.23
C ARG A 258 -20.04 -28.40 -26.48
N GLN A 259 -20.75 -28.67 -25.37
CA GLN A 259 -22.20 -28.61 -25.29
C GLN A 259 -22.60 -27.33 -24.58
N TRP A 260 -23.52 -26.58 -25.17
CA TRP A 260 -23.83 -25.21 -24.78
C TRP A 260 -25.21 -25.12 -24.13
N TYR A 261 -25.34 -24.30 -23.09
CA TYR A 261 -26.62 -23.99 -22.47
C TYR A 261 -27.24 -22.76 -23.14
N VAL A 262 -28.55 -22.79 -23.37
CA VAL A 262 -29.30 -21.72 -24.06
C VAL A 262 -30.01 -20.83 -23.03
N TYR A 263 -29.97 -19.51 -23.26
CA TYR A 263 -30.62 -18.49 -22.44
C TYR A 263 -31.36 -17.48 -23.30
N GLU A 264 -32.38 -16.86 -22.73
CA GLU A 264 -33.00 -15.66 -23.30
C GLU A 264 -32.26 -14.40 -22.86
N ASN A 265 -32.43 -13.31 -23.62
CA ASN A 265 -31.69 -12.06 -23.40
C ASN A 265 -31.96 -11.47 -21.98
N SER A 266 -33.21 -11.54 -21.52
CA SER A 266 -33.63 -11.11 -20.17
C SER A 266 -33.05 -11.97 -19.05
N GLU A 267 -32.76 -13.24 -19.31
CA GLU A 267 -32.14 -14.15 -18.33
C GLU A 267 -30.62 -13.94 -18.24
N SER A 268 -29.99 -13.43 -19.30
CA SER A 268 -28.53 -13.40 -19.40
C SER A 268 -27.87 -12.56 -18.31
N GLU A 269 -28.35 -11.34 -18.06
CA GLU A 269 -27.85 -10.46 -17.01
C GLU A 269 -28.16 -10.99 -15.61
N LEU A 270 -29.38 -11.53 -15.40
CA LEU A 270 -29.78 -12.13 -14.13
C LEU A 270 -28.93 -13.35 -13.77
N VAL A 271 -28.66 -14.23 -14.73
CA VAL A 271 -27.82 -15.42 -14.53
C VAL A 271 -26.37 -15.03 -14.26
N VAL A 272 -25.86 -13.99 -14.94
CA VAL A 272 -24.51 -13.45 -14.68
C VAL A 272 -24.44 -12.91 -13.25
N GLN A 273 -25.43 -12.12 -12.82
CA GLN A 273 -25.50 -11.54 -11.47
C GLN A 273 -25.69 -12.59 -10.37
N GLU A 274 -26.60 -13.55 -10.54
CA GLU A 274 -26.83 -14.65 -9.58
C GLU A 274 -25.57 -15.52 -9.42
N TYR A 275 -24.95 -15.90 -10.53
CA TYR A 275 -23.72 -16.71 -10.55
C TYR A 275 -22.59 -16.00 -9.80
N PHE A 276 -22.35 -14.72 -10.05
CA PHE A 276 -21.29 -13.97 -9.35
C PHE A 276 -21.63 -13.66 -7.90
N ALA A 277 -22.89 -13.35 -7.57
CA ALA A 277 -23.34 -13.13 -6.20
C ALA A 277 -23.15 -14.40 -5.34
N GLU A 278 -23.46 -15.59 -5.87
CA GLU A 278 -23.26 -16.87 -5.17
C GLU A 278 -21.77 -17.30 -5.14
N LEU A 279 -21.01 -17.14 -6.25
CA LEU A 279 -19.56 -17.44 -6.28
C LEU A 279 -18.74 -16.54 -5.34
N SER A 280 -19.08 -15.26 -5.23
CA SER A 280 -18.36 -14.30 -4.39
C SER A 280 -18.52 -14.64 -2.90
N HIS A 281 -19.70 -15.12 -2.52
CA HIS A 281 -20.03 -15.51 -1.15
C HIS A 281 -19.36 -16.83 -0.70
N GLU A 282 -19.29 -17.85 -1.56
CA GLU A 282 -18.89 -19.21 -1.12
C GLU A 282 -17.44 -19.58 -1.40
N VAL A 283 -16.82 -19.07 -2.47
CA VAL A 283 -15.46 -19.51 -2.88
C VAL A 283 -14.35 -18.76 -2.13
N ASN A 284 -14.66 -17.59 -1.56
CA ASN A 284 -13.64 -16.65 -1.09
C ASN A 284 -13.73 -16.25 0.39
N GLY A 285 -14.70 -16.77 1.15
CA GLY A 285 -15.15 -16.10 2.39
C GLY A 285 -15.67 -14.69 2.06
N PRO A 286 -16.06 -13.84 3.02
CA PRO A 286 -16.47 -12.49 2.69
C PRO A 286 -15.28 -11.75 2.07
N LYS A 287 -15.27 -11.63 0.74
CA LYS A 287 -14.49 -10.63 0.00
C LYS A 287 -15.38 -9.41 -0.04
N GLY A 288 -14.83 -8.31 0.46
CA GLY A 288 -15.56 -7.07 0.62
C GLY A 288 -16.14 -6.55 -0.70
N ASN A 289 -17.12 -5.66 -0.63
CA ASN A 289 -17.66 -5.00 -1.83
C ASN A 289 -16.54 -4.26 -2.55
N ILE A 290 -16.49 -4.39 -3.88
CA ILE A 290 -15.52 -3.67 -4.72
C ILE A 290 -15.79 -2.17 -4.59
N ILE A 291 -14.72 -1.41 -4.35
CA ILE A 291 -14.78 0.04 -4.25
C ILE A 291 -14.21 0.63 -5.54
N ILE A 292 -15.00 1.53 -6.13
CA ILE A 292 -14.60 2.31 -7.29
C ILE A 292 -14.17 3.69 -6.80
N PHE A 293 -12.91 4.03 -7.02
CA PHE A 293 -12.41 5.39 -6.81
C PHE A 293 -12.67 6.21 -8.07
N LYS A 294 -13.26 7.40 -7.92
CA LYS A 294 -13.42 8.32 -9.06
C LYS A 294 -12.08 8.89 -9.51
N ASP A 295 -11.16 9.09 -8.58
CA ASP A 295 -9.83 9.61 -8.85
C ASP A 295 -8.79 8.48 -8.93
N LYS A 296 -8.17 8.33 -10.11
CA LYS A 296 -7.19 7.28 -10.38
C LYS A 296 -5.86 7.49 -9.64
N ASN A 297 -5.49 8.74 -9.34
CA ASN A 297 -4.26 9.02 -8.60
C ASN A 297 -4.45 8.57 -7.15
N LEU A 298 -5.54 8.98 -6.52
CA LEU A 298 -5.89 8.51 -5.18
C LEU A 298 -6.01 7.00 -5.11
N GLU A 299 -6.70 6.37 -6.07
CA GLU A 299 -6.80 4.91 -6.17
C GLU A 299 -5.42 4.25 -6.18
N ARG A 300 -4.52 4.73 -7.04
CA ARG A 300 -3.14 4.24 -7.14
C ARG A 300 -2.40 4.34 -5.82
N MET A 301 -2.61 5.42 -5.07
CA MET A 301 -1.91 5.70 -3.81
C MET A 301 -2.43 4.83 -2.67
N VAL A 302 -3.76 4.66 -2.58
CA VAL A 302 -4.40 3.72 -1.65
C VAL A 302 -3.93 2.29 -1.94
N ARG A 303 -3.93 1.88 -3.21
CA ARG A 303 -3.41 0.59 -3.65
C ARG A 303 -1.94 0.40 -3.28
N ALA A 304 -1.12 1.42 -3.47
CA ALA A 304 0.29 1.37 -3.09
C ALA A 304 0.49 1.21 -1.58
N HIS A 305 -0.28 1.93 -0.78
CA HIS A 305 -0.22 1.84 0.68
C HIS A 305 -0.65 0.45 1.17
N LEU A 306 -1.73 -0.09 0.62
CA LEU A 306 -2.25 -1.41 0.98
C LEU A 306 -1.45 -2.56 0.34
N LYS A 307 -0.50 -2.24 -0.55
CA LYS A 307 0.24 -3.20 -1.38
C LYS A 307 -0.68 -4.06 -2.26
N LEU A 308 -1.80 -3.48 -2.73
CA LEU A 308 -2.85 -4.10 -3.55
C LEU A 308 -2.91 -3.50 -4.96
N PHE A 309 -1.93 -3.86 -5.77
CA PHE A 309 -1.68 -3.20 -7.05
C PHE A 309 -2.40 -3.83 -8.26
N LYS A 310 -3.03 -5.01 -8.12
CA LYS A 310 -3.78 -5.72 -9.18
C LYS A 310 -5.07 -6.38 -8.70
N ASP A 311 -5.19 -6.69 -7.41
CA ASP A 311 -6.44 -7.21 -6.84
C ASP A 311 -7.49 -6.10 -6.78
N ASN A 312 -8.77 -6.45 -6.78
CA ASN A 312 -9.83 -5.47 -6.52
C ASN A 312 -9.62 -4.81 -5.16
N LEU A 313 -9.79 -3.49 -5.13
CA LEU A 313 -9.82 -2.76 -3.87
C LEU A 313 -11.21 -2.96 -3.26
N THR A 314 -11.28 -3.54 -2.07
CA THR A 314 -12.55 -3.89 -1.40
C THR A 314 -12.72 -3.15 -0.08
N ASP A 315 -13.95 -3.01 0.40
CA ASP A 315 -14.25 -2.41 1.71
C ASP A 315 -13.48 -3.09 2.86
N ILE A 316 -13.33 -4.42 2.85
CA ILE A 316 -12.53 -5.17 3.81
C ILE A 316 -11.05 -4.79 3.73
N ASN A 317 -10.51 -4.54 2.53
CA ASN A 317 -9.13 -4.08 2.41
C ASN A 317 -8.96 -2.64 2.90
N MET A 318 -9.95 -1.79 2.69
CA MET A 318 -9.96 -0.41 3.19
C MET A 318 -9.96 -0.33 4.72
N LEU A 319 -10.51 -1.33 5.41
CA LEU A 319 -10.41 -1.43 6.88
C LEU A 319 -8.97 -1.53 7.39
N LYS A 320 -7.98 -1.87 6.54
CA LYS A 320 -6.56 -1.93 6.93
C LYS A 320 -5.86 -0.58 6.81
N LEU A 321 -6.44 0.38 6.12
CA LEU A 321 -5.86 1.71 5.98
C LEU A 321 -5.89 2.41 7.34
N ARG A 322 -4.74 2.92 7.77
CA ARG A 322 -4.58 3.65 9.05
C ARG A 322 -4.11 5.08 8.82
N HIS A 323 -3.25 5.27 7.82
CA HIS A 323 -2.68 6.55 7.47
C HIS A 323 -2.58 6.64 5.95
N ILE A 324 -2.78 7.82 5.36
CA ILE A 324 -2.45 8.02 3.95
C ILE A 324 -1.85 9.42 3.74
N PHE A 325 -0.71 9.44 3.05
CA PHE A 325 0.08 10.63 2.79
C PHE A 325 0.38 10.72 1.29
N PRO A 326 -0.55 11.29 0.51
CA PRO A 326 -0.36 11.61 -0.88
C PRO A 326 0.92 12.41 -1.12
N LYS A 327 1.83 11.85 -1.93
CA LYS A 327 3.06 12.54 -2.32
C LYS A 327 2.85 13.26 -3.65
N TYR A 328 3.53 14.39 -3.78
CA TYR A 328 3.38 15.31 -4.91
C TYR A 328 3.69 14.68 -6.28
N ASP A 329 4.59 13.71 -6.32
CA ASP A 329 4.99 13.04 -7.56
C ASP A 329 3.89 12.14 -8.16
N ASP A 330 2.81 11.88 -7.41
CA ASP A 330 1.70 11.01 -7.83
C ASP A 330 0.55 11.76 -8.54
N GLY A 331 0.69 13.06 -8.79
CA GLY A 331 -0.30 13.89 -9.50
C GLY A 331 -1.42 14.45 -8.62
N LEU A 332 -2.24 15.33 -9.20
CA LEU A 332 -3.37 15.96 -8.49
C LEU A 332 -4.49 14.94 -8.22
N VAL A 333 -5.08 15.02 -7.03
CA VAL A 333 -6.27 14.30 -6.58
C VAL A 333 -7.46 15.25 -6.61
N ALA A 334 -8.41 15.00 -7.51
CA ALA A 334 -9.61 15.79 -7.69
C ALA A 334 -10.81 15.26 -6.90
N SER A 335 -10.81 13.98 -6.50
CA SER A 335 -11.90 13.41 -5.71
C SER A 335 -11.42 12.44 -4.63
N LEU A 336 -12.06 12.50 -3.46
CA LEU A 336 -11.85 11.58 -2.34
C LEU A 336 -12.86 10.43 -2.30
N SER A 337 -13.75 10.33 -3.28
CA SER A 337 -14.73 9.24 -3.36
C SER A 337 -14.06 7.86 -3.32
N GLY A 338 -14.55 7.00 -2.41
CA GLY A 338 -13.96 5.72 -2.06
C GLY A 338 -13.26 5.71 -0.70
N MET A 339 -12.88 6.88 -0.17
CA MET A 339 -12.29 7.00 1.17
C MET A 339 -13.30 6.75 2.29
N GLU A 340 -14.61 6.85 2.03
CA GLU A 340 -15.65 6.63 3.02
C GLU A 340 -15.66 5.20 3.60
N TYR A 341 -15.02 4.26 2.89
CA TYR A 341 -14.87 2.86 3.30
C TYR A 341 -13.64 2.61 4.19
N ALA A 342 -12.75 3.59 4.35
CA ALA A 342 -11.55 3.50 5.19
C ALA A 342 -11.87 3.63 6.69
N LYS A 343 -12.80 2.84 7.24
CA LYS A 343 -13.40 3.04 8.58
C LYS A 343 -12.43 3.04 9.78
N ASN A 344 -11.17 2.71 9.55
CA ASN A 344 -10.12 2.73 10.57
C ASN A 344 -9.01 3.74 10.26
N LEU A 345 -9.23 4.66 9.33
CA LEU A 345 -8.27 5.70 8.98
C LEU A 345 -8.15 6.69 10.15
N LEU A 346 -6.94 6.85 10.66
CA LEU A 346 -6.62 7.72 11.79
C LEU A 346 -6.02 9.04 11.30
N GLU A 347 -5.25 9.00 10.22
CA GLU A 347 -4.54 10.18 9.72
C GLU A 347 -4.69 10.31 8.21
N PHE A 348 -5.17 11.48 7.78
CA PHE A 348 -5.24 11.84 6.37
C PHE A 348 -4.43 13.11 6.15
N MET A 349 -3.55 13.07 5.16
CA MET A 349 -2.91 14.27 4.63
C MET A 349 -3.25 14.39 3.17
N ILE A 350 -3.29 15.61 2.65
CA ILE A 350 -3.13 15.91 1.23
C ILE A 350 -2.30 17.18 1.14
N SER A 351 -1.35 17.23 0.22
CA SER A 351 -0.46 18.39 0.11
C SER A 351 -0.17 18.76 -1.33
N ASN A 352 0.04 20.05 -1.59
CA ASN A 352 0.35 20.57 -2.91
C ASN A 352 -0.68 20.14 -3.98
N ASN A 353 -1.96 20.18 -3.63
CA ASN A 353 -3.04 19.80 -4.53
C ASN A 353 -3.81 21.05 -4.95
N SER A 354 -3.26 21.84 -5.87
CA SER A 354 -3.84 23.12 -6.28
C SER A 354 -5.29 22.97 -6.74
N GLU A 355 -6.17 23.87 -6.28
CA GLU A 355 -7.61 23.87 -6.60
C GLU A 355 -8.37 22.65 -6.06
N PHE A 356 -7.96 22.13 -4.90
CA PHE A 356 -8.71 21.08 -4.22
C PHE A 356 -10.07 21.60 -3.72
N ASP A 357 -11.16 20.94 -4.12
CA ASP A 357 -12.51 21.22 -3.62
C ASP A 357 -12.66 20.72 -2.18
N GLU A 358 -12.84 21.64 -1.23
CA GLU A 358 -13.03 21.34 0.19
C GLU A 358 -14.21 20.39 0.44
N ASN A 359 -15.22 20.38 -0.43
CA ASN A 359 -16.38 19.52 -0.29
C ASN A 359 -16.06 18.03 -0.44
N GLU A 360 -14.90 17.68 -1.00
CA GLU A 360 -14.45 16.29 -1.07
C GLU A 360 -14.08 15.73 0.31
N LEU A 361 -13.83 16.58 1.32
CA LEU A 361 -13.58 16.14 2.70
C LEU A 361 -14.77 15.38 3.31
N LYS A 362 -15.99 15.50 2.75
CA LYS A 362 -17.17 14.70 3.16
C LYS A 362 -16.99 13.19 2.98
N HIS A 363 -16.06 12.77 2.13
CA HIS A 363 -15.75 11.36 1.91
C HIS A 363 -14.82 10.79 2.99
N LEU A 364 -14.27 11.62 3.88
CA LEU A 364 -13.40 11.14 4.94
C LEU A 364 -14.21 10.46 6.06
N PRO A 365 -13.69 9.37 6.65
CA PRO A 365 -14.37 8.64 7.70
C PRO A 365 -14.30 9.38 9.05
N ASP A 366 -15.26 9.11 9.92
CA ASP A 366 -15.39 9.63 11.29
C ASP A 366 -14.30 9.15 12.27
N SER A 367 -13.51 8.15 11.86
CA SER A 367 -12.39 7.59 12.64
C SER A 367 -11.16 8.49 12.73
N LEU A 368 -11.13 9.60 11.99
CA LEU A 368 -9.95 10.47 11.90
C LEU A 368 -9.57 11.12 13.22
N HIS A 369 -8.27 11.11 13.50
CA HIS A 369 -7.62 11.78 14.63
C HIS A 369 -6.79 12.99 14.16
N SER A 370 -6.19 12.90 12.95
CA SER A 370 -5.43 14.00 12.34
C SER A 370 -5.83 14.23 10.89
N LEU A 371 -6.01 15.50 10.52
CA LEU A 371 -6.33 15.94 9.17
C LEU A 371 -5.37 17.04 8.72
N ALA A 372 -4.66 16.82 7.61
CA ALA A 372 -3.77 17.81 7.02
C ALA A 372 -4.16 18.10 5.56
N VAL A 373 -4.34 19.36 5.21
CA VAL A 373 -4.67 19.84 3.85
C VAL A 373 -3.78 21.04 3.58
N ILE A 374 -2.60 20.81 3.00
CA ILE A 374 -1.50 21.79 2.96
C ILE A 374 -1.27 22.26 1.53
N LYS A 375 -1.23 23.57 1.28
CA LYS A 375 -0.97 24.10 -0.08
C LYS A 375 -1.92 23.52 -1.13
N CYS A 376 -3.21 23.53 -0.81
CA CYS A 376 -4.27 23.02 -1.67
C CYS A 376 -5.13 24.14 -2.28
N GLY A 377 -4.89 25.39 -1.87
CA GLY A 377 -5.64 26.55 -2.35
C GLY A 377 -6.98 26.72 -1.65
N LEU A 378 -7.16 26.16 -0.45
CA LEU A 378 -8.39 26.34 0.32
C LEU A 378 -8.61 27.82 0.62
N THR A 379 -9.81 28.33 0.33
CA THR A 379 -10.24 29.69 0.67
C THR A 379 -11.21 29.72 1.86
N ASN A 380 -11.91 28.61 2.08
CA ASN A 380 -12.81 28.41 3.20
C ASN A 380 -12.75 26.94 3.67
N ILE A 381 -13.39 26.67 4.81
CA ILE A 381 -13.54 25.34 5.41
C ILE A 381 -14.97 25.14 5.93
N GLU A 382 -15.98 25.70 5.26
CA GLU A 382 -17.38 25.63 5.70
C GLU A 382 -17.88 24.19 5.81
N ILE A 383 -17.35 23.27 4.99
CA ILE A 383 -17.65 21.84 5.07
C ILE A 383 -17.47 21.26 6.49
N MET A 384 -16.57 21.84 7.29
CA MET A 384 -16.30 21.40 8.67
C MET A 384 -17.52 21.55 9.59
N TYR A 385 -18.51 22.40 9.26
CA TYR A 385 -19.79 22.46 9.97
C TYR A 385 -20.56 21.13 9.89
N ASP A 386 -20.45 20.43 8.76
CA ASP A 386 -21.23 19.22 8.47
C ASP A 386 -20.47 17.93 8.81
N LEU A 387 -19.13 17.98 8.91
CA LEU A 387 -18.31 16.80 9.18
C LEU A 387 -18.44 16.35 10.65
N LYS A 388 -18.81 15.07 10.82
CA LYS A 388 -18.85 14.42 12.14
C LYS A 388 -17.54 13.70 12.41
N LEU A 389 -16.56 14.41 12.96
CA LEU A 389 -15.23 13.88 13.25
C LEU A 389 -14.96 13.89 14.78
N PRO A 390 -15.64 13.03 15.57
CA PRO A 390 -15.65 13.11 17.03
C PRO A 390 -14.29 12.83 17.68
N ASN A 391 -13.36 12.22 16.94
CA ASN A 391 -12.02 11.88 17.42
C ASN A 391 -10.93 12.81 16.88
N LEU A 392 -11.28 13.79 16.04
CA LEU A 392 -10.31 14.67 15.41
C LEU A 392 -9.70 15.59 16.47
N SER A 393 -8.40 15.46 16.65
CA SER A 393 -7.64 16.16 17.69
C SER A 393 -6.55 17.07 17.12
N SER A 394 -6.17 16.87 15.85
CA SER A 394 -5.11 17.63 15.19
C SER A 394 -5.51 18.03 13.78
N ILE A 395 -5.31 19.31 13.43
CA ILE A 395 -5.44 19.80 12.06
C ILE A 395 -4.19 20.56 11.61
N CYS A 396 -3.91 20.48 10.31
CA CYS A 396 -2.89 21.27 9.64
C CYS A 396 -3.40 21.76 8.28
N PHE A 397 -3.77 23.04 8.19
CA PHE A 397 -4.26 23.70 6.97
C PHE A 397 -3.29 24.78 6.48
N SER A 398 -1.99 24.55 6.65
CA SER A 398 -0.95 25.52 6.31
C SER A 398 -0.84 25.77 4.80
N ASP A 399 -0.31 26.93 4.42
CA ASP A 399 -0.08 27.35 3.04
C ASP A 399 -1.34 27.41 2.16
N ASN A 400 -2.47 27.82 2.75
CA ASN A 400 -3.73 28.06 2.01
C ASN A 400 -4.08 29.57 2.04
N SER A 401 -5.34 29.89 1.74
CA SER A 401 -5.86 31.27 1.71
C SER A 401 -7.07 31.43 2.65
N LEU A 402 -7.06 30.73 3.78
CA LEU A 402 -8.15 30.79 4.76
C LEU A 402 -8.20 32.16 5.43
N THR A 403 -9.42 32.67 5.65
CA THR A 403 -9.67 33.93 6.38
C THR A 403 -10.49 33.74 7.65
N ASP A 404 -11.21 32.61 7.77
CA ASP A 404 -12.13 32.32 8.86
C ASP A 404 -11.83 30.96 9.51
N LEU A 405 -11.88 30.92 10.85
CA LEU A 405 -11.70 29.73 11.68
C LEU A 405 -12.98 29.30 12.40
N LEU A 406 -14.09 30.03 12.25
CA LEU A 406 -15.37 29.71 12.88
C LEU A 406 -15.84 28.26 12.65
N PRO A 407 -15.66 27.65 11.46
CA PRO A 407 -16.06 26.25 11.24
C PRO A 407 -15.36 25.25 12.16
N LEU A 408 -14.13 25.54 12.61
CA LEU A 408 -13.39 24.65 13.52
C LEU A 408 -14.02 24.52 14.90
N THR A 409 -14.85 25.49 15.31
CA THR A 409 -15.50 25.50 16.63
C THR A 409 -16.51 24.36 16.80
N PHE A 410 -16.89 23.69 15.71
CA PHE A 410 -17.75 22.50 15.71
C PHE A 410 -16.99 21.20 15.99
N ILE A 411 -15.66 21.27 16.15
CA ILE A 411 -14.80 20.14 16.51
C ILE A 411 -14.13 20.41 17.85
N PRO A 412 -14.88 20.32 18.98
CA PRO A 412 -14.38 20.70 20.30
C PRO A 412 -13.26 19.79 20.84
N SER A 413 -13.01 18.65 20.18
CA SER A 413 -11.94 17.71 20.49
C SER A 413 -10.56 18.16 20.01
N LEU A 414 -10.45 19.27 19.28
CA LEU A 414 -9.17 19.77 18.78
C LEU A 414 -8.22 20.15 19.92
N THR A 415 -7.03 19.57 19.86
CA THR A 415 -5.89 19.85 20.73
C THR A 415 -4.80 20.61 20.00
N ARG A 416 -4.63 20.36 18.69
CA ARG A 416 -3.58 20.97 17.87
C ARG A 416 -4.15 21.62 16.61
N ILE A 417 -3.75 22.86 16.37
CA ILE A 417 -4.07 23.60 15.14
C ILE A 417 -2.78 24.18 14.53
N ASP A 418 -2.55 23.87 13.26
CA ASP A 418 -1.56 24.53 12.42
C ASP A 418 -2.23 25.16 11.20
N VAL A 419 -2.13 26.48 11.09
CA VAL A 419 -2.70 27.27 9.98
C VAL A 419 -1.69 28.30 9.47
N VAL A 420 -0.39 27.95 9.52
CA VAL A 420 0.70 28.80 9.02
C VAL A 420 0.48 29.23 7.58
N ASN A 421 0.89 30.44 7.21
CA ASN A 421 0.77 30.97 5.84
C ASN A 421 -0.69 30.93 5.33
N ASN A 422 -1.58 31.68 5.99
CA ASN A 422 -2.96 31.92 5.59
C ASN A 422 -3.27 33.43 5.67
N GLN A 423 -4.54 33.82 5.58
CA GLN A 423 -5.02 35.21 5.65
C GLN A 423 -5.95 35.43 6.85
N ILE A 424 -5.70 34.74 7.96
CA ILE A 424 -6.55 34.79 9.15
C ILE A 424 -6.27 36.07 9.94
N GLU A 425 -7.30 36.89 10.14
CA GLU A 425 -7.25 38.07 11.01
C GLU A 425 -7.93 37.80 12.36
N ASP A 426 -9.13 37.20 12.33
CA ASP A 426 -9.90 36.87 13.52
C ASP A 426 -9.61 35.45 14.02
N ILE A 427 -9.15 35.37 15.26
CA ILE A 427 -8.79 34.14 15.96
C ILE A 427 -9.67 33.89 17.19
N LEU A 428 -10.62 34.79 17.49
CA LEU A 428 -11.55 34.62 18.61
C LEU A 428 -12.35 33.31 18.59
N PRO A 429 -12.68 32.71 17.42
CA PRO A 429 -13.27 31.38 17.39
C PRO A 429 -12.49 30.33 18.21
N LEU A 430 -11.16 30.45 18.33
CA LEU A 430 -10.33 29.52 19.08
C LEU A 430 -10.70 29.46 20.58
N ASN A 431 -11.31 30.50 21.14
CA ASN A 431 -11.77 30.50 22.54
C ASN A 431 -12.80 29.40 22.85
N ARG A 432 -13.47 28.87 21.83
CA ARG A 432 -14.42 27.75 21.98
C ARG A 432 -13.74 26.38 22.06
N LEU A 433 -12.45 26.30 21.75
CA LEU A 433 -11.67 25.07 21.68
C LEU A 433 -10.80 24.94 22.95
N SER A 434 -11.44 24.66 24.08
CA SER A 434 -10.79 24.67 25.40
C SER A 434 -9.72 23.59 25.61
N GLU A 435 -9.66 22.60 24.72
CA GLU A 435 -8.70 21.49 24.75
C GLU A 435 -7.39 21.80 24.01
N LEU A 436 -7.27 22.96 23.35
CA LEU A 436 -6.07 23.33 22.59
C LEU A 436 -4.82 23.33 23.48
N ASP A 437 -3.84 22.52 23.09
CA ASP A 437 -2.52 22.43 23.67
C ASP A 437 -1.44 23.07 22.78
N CYS A 438 -1.69 23.20 21.48
CA CYS A 438 -0.73 23.67 20.49
C CYS A 438 -1.42 24.46 19.38
N VAL A 439 -0.99 25.71 19.18
CA VAL A 439 -1.51 26.60 18.15
C VAL A 439 -0.35 27.22 17.36
N ILE A 440 -0.39 27.06 16.04
CA ILE A 440 0.61 27.56 15.10
C ILE A 440 -0.08 28.47 14.08
N LEU A 441 0.16 29.78 14.20
CA LEU A 441 -0.51 30.87 13.49
C LEU A 441 0.47 31.76 12.69
N ARG A 442 1.74 31.36 12.56
CA ARG A 442 2.76 32.19 11.88
C ARG A 442 2.33 32.61 10.48
N ASN A 443 2.80 33.78 10.05
CA ASN A 443 2.50 34.35 8.74
C ASN A 443 0.98 34.42 8.45
N ASN A 444 0.23 34.94 9.43
CA ASN A 444 -1.15 35.38 9.27
C ASN A 444 -1.24 36.85 9.70
N PRO A 445 -2.17 37.65 9.15
CA PRO A 445 -2.39 39.05 9.50
C PRO A 445 -3.07 39.25 10.88
N VAL A 446 -2.79 38.39 11.87
CA VAL A 446 -3.32 38.50 13.24
C VAL A 446 -2.70 39.72 13.92
N LYS A 447 -3.51 40.71 14.29
CA LYS A 447 -3.01 41.95 14.89
C LYS A 447 -2.76 41.82 16.39
N ASN A 448 -3.63 41.14 17.11
CA ASN A 448 -3.47 40.96 18.55
C ASN A 448 -4.15 39.67 19.04
N ILE A 449 -3.76 39.22 20.23
CA ILE A 449 -4.25 37.98 20.84
C ILE A 449 -4.72 38.19 22.29
N HIS A 450 -5.03 39.43 22.68
CA HIS A 450 -5.35 39.80 24.06
C HIS A 450 -6.63 39.14 24.59
N GLU A 451 -7.59 38.96 23.69
CA GLU A 451 -8.90 38.37 23.99
C GLU A 451 -8.89 36.84 23.89
N LEU A 452 -7.75 36.22 23.55
CA LEU A 452 -7.62 34.77 23.59
C LEU A 452 -7.45 34.26 25.02
N HIS A 453 -8.24 33.24 25.35
CA HIS A 453 -8.12 32.48 26.58
C HIS A 453 -8.09 30.99 26.28
N LEU A 454 -6.90 30.39 26.37
CA LEU A 454 -6.67 28.98 26.07
C LEU A 454 -6.01 28.31 27.29
N PRO A 455 -6.82 27.80 28.25
CA PRO A 455 -6.33 27.39 29.57
C PRO A 455 -5.43 26.14 29.55
N LYS A 456 -5.45 25.38 28.45
CA LYS A 456 -4.64 24.17 28.23
C LYS A 456 -3.44 24.40 27.30
N LEU A 457 -3.30 25.59 26.70
CA LEU A 457 -2.27 25.87 25.71
C LEU A 457 -0.88 25.76 26.32
N ARG A 458 -0.03 24.95 25.66
CA ARG A 458 1.37 24.72 26.02
C ARG A 458 2.33 25.29 24.97
N TYR A 459 1.94 25.26 23.70
CA TYR A 459 2.78 25.68 22.59
C TYR A 459 2.07 26.73 21.73
N LEU A 460 2.67 27.91 21.61
CA LEU A 460 2.15 28.98 20.77
C LEU A 460 3.24 29.46 19.80
N TYR A 461 2.92 29.49 18.51
CA TYR A 461 3.79 30.02 17.46
C TYR A 461 3.01 31.08 16.69
N ILE A 462 3.46 32.33 16.77
CA ILE A 462 2.73 33.45 16.20
C ILE A 462 3.69 34.57 15.86
N ASP A 463 3.47 35.28 14.76
CA ASP A 463 4.36 36.34 14.29
C ASP A 463 3.57 37.63 14.08
N GLY A 464 4.25 38.78 14.06
CA GLY A 464 3.63 40.05 13.64
C GLY A 464 2.63 40.68 14.62
N ILE A 465 2.59 40.23 15.89
CA ILE A 465 1.64 40.73 16.88
C ILE A 465 1.93 42.16 17.29
N GLN A 466 0.90 43.00 17.18
CA GLN A 466 0.89 44.40 17.58
C GLN A 466 0.31 44.52 18.99
N THR A 467 1.19 44.53 19.99
CA THR A 467 0.83 44.75 21.39
C THR A 467 1.90 45.55 22.12
N GLU A 468 1.51 46.39 23.08
CA GLU A 468 2.45 47.08 23.97
C GLU A 468 2.72 46.31 25.26
N ASP A 469 1.88 45.35 25.64
CA ASP A 469 2.02 44.60 26.89
C ASP A 469 1.82 43.10 26.69
N TRP A 470 2.86 42.31 26.91
CA TRP A 470 2.85 40.85 26.83
C TRP A 470 2.44 40.14 28.13
N ARG A 471 2.13 40.88 29.22
CA ARG A 471 1.72 40.29 30.52
C ARG A 471 0.45 39.47 30.45
N PHE A 472 -0.44 39.72 29.49
CA PHE A 472 -1.65 38.92 29.30
C PHE A 472 -1.34 37.45 29.04
N LEU A 473 -0.16 37.10 28.49
CA LEU A 473 0.25 35.70 28.28
C LEU A 473 0.20 34.90 29.59
N LEU A 474 0.47 35.55 30.73
CA LEU A 474 0.52 34.90 32.04
C LEU A 474 -0.87 34.51 32.57
N SER A 475 -1.92 35.20 32.15
CA SER A 475 -3.31 34.94 32.56
C SER A 475 -4.10 34.21 31.47
N GLY A 476 -3.88 34.54 30.20
CA GLY A 476 -4.55 33.93 29.05
C GLY A 476 -4.10 32.49 28.79
N PHE A 477 -2.81 32.19 29.04
CA PHE A 477 -2.18 30.91 28.75
C PHE A 477 -1.43 30.37 29.98
N PRO A 478 -2.13 30.00 31.06
CA PRO A 478 -1.51 29.65 32.34
C PRO A 478 -0.62 28.39 32.30
N LYS A 479 -0.76 27.56 31.25
CA LYS A 479 0.04 26.34 31.03
C LYS A 479 1.08 26.47 29.91
N LEU A 480 1.34 27.69 29.43
CA LEU A 480 2.27 27.91 28.33
C LEU A 480 3.68 27.43 28.73
N GLU A 481 4.29 26.64 27.84
CA GLU A 481 5.64 26.07 28.02
C GLU A 481 6.60 26.61 26.96
N TYR A 482 6.09 26.93 25.78
CA TYR A 482 6.87 27.42 24.66
C TYR A 482 6.10 28.48 23.87
N LEU A 483 6.78 29.61 23.65
CA LEU A 483 6.33 30.71 22.80
C LEU A 483 7.35 30.93 21.69
N SER A 484 6.91 30.93 20.44
CA SER A 484 7.68 31.50 19.33
C SER A 484 7.04 32.77 18.82
N ILE A 485 7.85 33.81 18.68
CA ILE A 485 7.46 35.12 18.17
C ILE A 485 8.51 35.72 17.23
N SER A 486 8.08 36.58 16.34
CA SER A 486 8.95 37.46 15.55
C SER A 486 9.06 38.87 16.15
N HIS A 487 10.16 39.55 15.84
CA HIS A 487 10.35 40.98 16.16
C HIS A 487 9.43 41.90 15.34
N GLU A 488 8.93 41.42 14.21
CA GLU A 488 8.06 42.17 13.30
C GLU A 488 6.83 42.71 14.03
N GLY A 489 6.51 43.99 13.81
CA GLY A 489 5.37 44.66 14.44
C GLY A 489 5.58 45.14 15.88
N MET A 490 6.73 44.87 16.52
CA MET A 490 7.00 45.31 17.89
C MET A 490 7.50 46.76 17.98
N THR A 491 6.83 47.58 18.80
CA THR A 491 7.35 48.87 19.27
C THR A 491 8.43 48.68 20.35
N ASP A 492 9.16 49.75 20.70
CA ASP A 492 10.13 49.70 21.81
C ASP A 492 9.47 49.35 23.16
N ILE A 493 8.23 49.80 23.37
CA ILE A 493 7.44 49.48 24.55
C ILE A 493 7.10 47.98 24.57
N SER A 494 6.62 47.44 23.44
CA SER A 494 6.35 46.02 23.25
C SER A 494 7.57 45.16 23.58
N ARG A 495 8.72 45.54 23.03
CA ARG A 495 10.00 44.86 23.23
C ARG A 495 10.38 44.77 24.70
N LYS A 496 10.28 45.89 25.41
CA LYS A 496 10.57 45.96 26.84
C LYS A 496 9.62 45.09 27.66
N SER A 497 8.33 45.08 27.32
CA SER A 497 7.37 44.18 27.97
C SER A 497 7.73 42.71 27.73
N MET A 498 8.10 42.33 26.51
CA MET A 498 8.55 40.96 26.21
C MET A 498 9.83 40.57 26.96
N GLU A 499 10.80 41.48 27.10
CA GLU A 499 11.99 41.25 27.93
C GLU A 499 11.64 41.00 29.40
N ASP A 500 10.66 41.70 29.95
CA ASP A 500 10.18 41.47 31.32
C ASP A 500 9.49 40.11 31.45
N ILE A 501 8.74 39.67 30.44
CA ILE A 501 8.19 38.31 30.36
C ILE A 501 9.30 37.26 30.30
N ILE A 502 10.34 37.47 29.51
CA ILE A 502 11.50 36.57 29.45
C ILE A 502 12.16 36.44 30.83
N LYS A 503 12.35 37.56 31.55
CA LYS A 503 12.93 37.55 32.91
C LYS A 503 12.10 36.78 33.93
N SER A 504 10.80 36.61 33.69
CA SER A 504 9.92 35.81 34.56
C SER A 504 10.24 34.31 34.55
N LYS A 505 10.94 33.80 33.51
CA LYS A 505 11.37 32.39 33.35
C LYS A 505 10.25 31.35 33.42
N LYS A 506 8.99 31.75 33.16
CA LYS A 506 7.86 30.82 33.22
C LYS A 506 7.82 29.82 32.07
N PHE A 507 8.30 30.20 30.89
CA PHE A 507 8.32 29.38 29.68
C PHE A 507 9.50 29.72 28.78
N VAL A 508 9.76 28.83 27.82
CA VAL A 508 10.77 29.01 26.78
C VAL A 508 10.26 29.99 25.74
N VAL A 509 11.11 30.94 25.33
CA VAL A 509 10.79 31.91 24.28
C VAL A 509 11.80 31.75 23.15
N SER A 510 11.32 31.46 21.95
CA SER A 510 12.07 31.59 20.70
C SER A 510 11.68 32.89 20.04
N TRP A 511 12.60 33.84 19.99
CA TRP A 511 12.33 35.17 19.46
C TRP A 511 13.21 35.47 18.25
N THR A 512 12.59 35.52 17.07
CA THR A 512 13.24 35.91 15.82
C THR A 512 13.56 37.39 15.84
N GLN A 513 14.85 37.71 15.80
CA GLN A 513 15.37 39.07 15.84
C GLN A 513 15.29 39.76 14.45
N PRO A 514 15.54 41.08 14.33
CA PRO A 514 15.53 41.79 13.05
C PRO A 514 16.49 41.25 11.99
N ASP A 515 17.55 40.55 12.42
CA ASP A 515 18.51 39.88 11.53
C ASP A 515 17.98 38.55 10.96
N GLY A 516 16.75 38.16 11.31
CA GLY A 516 16.11 36.91 10.91
C GLY A 516 16.54 35.70 11.75
N LEU A 517 17.44 35.86 12.73
CA LEU A 517 17.91 34.77 13.57
C LEU A 517 17.04 34.62 14.82
N ALA A 518 16.58 33.38 15.07
CA ALA A 518 15.85 33.04 16.28
C ALA A 518 16.81 32.88 17.46
N LYS A 519 16.58 33.67 18.52
CA LYS A 519 17.26 33.52 19.81
C LYS A 519 16.35 32.80 20.79
N LEU A 520 16.87 31.74 21.41
CA LEU A 520 16.18 30.99 22.47
C LEU A 520 16.51 31.56 23.84
N PHE A 521 15.47 31.81 24.63
CA PHE A 521 15.53 32.27 26.00
C PHE A 521 14.85 31.27 26.92
N ASN A 522 15.36 31.16 28.15
CA ASN A 522 14.86 30.25 29.20
C ASN A 522 14.92 28.75 28.85
N ASP A 523 15.65 28.36 27.80
CA ASP A 523 15.91 26.95 27.48
C ASP A 523 16.95 26.36 28.44
N SER A 524 16.50 25.48 29.33
CA SER A 524 17.36 24.78 30.29
C SER A 524 18.21 23.67 29.65
N ASN A 525 17.90 23.24 28.43
CA ASN A 525 18.60 22.13 27.76
C ASN A 525 19.87 22.56 27.01
N ARG A 526 20.12 23.86 26.85
CA ARG A 526 21.35 24.41 26.24
C ARG A 526 22.50 24.68 27.21
N LYS A 527 22.44 24.16 28.45
CA LYS A 527 23.63 24.07 29.31
C LYS A 527 24.34 22.72 29.09
N ARG A 528 25.10 22.62 27.99
CA ARG A 528 26.27 21.75 27.87
C ARG A 528 27.12 22.14 26.67
#